data_AF-A0A1Y1LN47-F1
#
_entry.id   AF-A0A1Y1LN47-F1
#
_cell.length_a   1.000
_cell.length_b   1.000
_cell.length_c   1.000
_cell.angle_alpha   90.00
_cell.angle_beta   90.00
_cell.angle_gamma   90.00
#
_symmetry.space_group_name_H-M   'P 1'
#
loop_
_entity.id
_entity.type
_entity.pdbx_description
1 polymer ?
#
loop_
_entity_poly.entity_id
_entity_poly.type
_entity_poly.pdbx_seq_one_letter_code
_entity_poly.pdbx_strand_id
1 'polypeptide(L)'
;MNMDIIRQLEAAASVIMAPPNIITAEQRRSAENVFLTFRKTKLPYDICRQILEHSQVDYVLFEAAEILKSALIREWVFLRESDTISLRQYLIQYVSHRVNLPFYVQERLLQVIAIMVKRGSVEDFGQERTAILTDIENLIISGDHAKKIMGCNLIMNIMQEYASTIKSTDVGLPWEVHFKAKKQFEVTDLRKIFKFCVQLLSEIIKNEAFDENSIKLMEHLLLITAAALTWGFISPMLPRRLIGVYESVYESDQSPSLRLGIGWKEVMLAPQLLPLMFEIYWKVRDYEVLLHHTLICLVQLASLNGGVLTNDDARLQYLSLYLDNFQKILRMINANFKEKEVLGISNIVKKIQLFFGKDLSKLPQTLQDLYLNDITQITCCFAEGAKLEEAQSADDKYYVEAFDNMLEAWTSVFQDYSNGNDNIYQSATRIFNSYLQCHLAPPEGSRMQEKDNEEIEDNEDNDRIKFKDQLQIIGMFGRMVPLHCLPILFR
;
A
#
# COMPACT_ATOMS: atom_id res chain seq x y z
N MET A 1 44.61 -15.55 8.74
CA MET A 1 43.60 -15.55 9.82
C MET A 1 42.21 -15.25 9.28
N ASN A 2 41.91 -14.04 8.77
CA ASN A 2 40.54 -13.76 8.29
C ASN A 2 40.19 -14.44 6.95
N MET A 3 41.15 -14.60 6.03
CA MET A 3 40.93 -15.34 4.78
C MET A 3 40.63 -16.83 5.01
N ASP A 4 41.13 -17.40 6.11
CA ASP A 4 40.86 -18.80 6.47
C ASP A 4 39.40 -18.96 6.93
N ILE A 5 38.88 -17.97 7.66
CA ILE A 5 37.47 -17.92 8.07
C ILE A 5 36.56 -17.77 6.85
N ILE A 6 36.91 -16.90 5.90
CA ILE A 6 36.13 -16.73 4.66
C ILE A 6 36.04 -18.06 3.90
N ARG A 7 37.18 -18.73 3.68
CA ARG A 7 37.21 -20.04 3.00
C ARG A 7 36.40 -21.10 3.75
N GLN A 8 36.44 -21.10 5.08
CA GLN A 8 35.65 -22.02 5.90
C GLN A 8 34.15 -21.76 5.75
N LEU A 9 33.72 -20.49 5.73
CA LEU A 9 32.32 -20.11 5.50
C LEU A 9 31.85 -20.45 4.09
N GLU A 10 32.68 -20.22 3.07
CA GLU A 10 32.38 -20.59 1.68
C GLU A 10 32.25 -22.11 1.51
N ALA A 11 33.14 -22.88 2.14
CA ALA A 11 33.04 -24.34 2.17
C ALA A 11 31.79 -24.84 2.92
N ALA A 12 31.41 -24.19 4.03
CA ALA A 12 30.19 -24.51 4.74
C ALA A 12 28.94 -24.13 3.91
N ALA A 13 28.96 -23.01 3.20
CA ALA A 13 27.87 -22.57 2.34
C ALA A 13 27.61 -23.56 1.20
N SER A 14 28.67 -24.07 0.56
CA SER A 14 28.52 -25.06 -0.51
C SER A 14 27.86 -26.35 -0.02
N VAL A 15 28.09 -26.73 1.25
CA VAL A 15 27.44 -27.87 1.90
C VAL A 15 25.97 -27.58 2.25
N ILE A 16 25.63 -26.38 2.72
CA ILE A 16 24.24 -26.04 3.08
C ILE A 16 23.35 -25.92 1.84
N MET A 17 23.88 -25.32 0.78
CA MET A 17 23.16 -25.01 -0.47
C MET A 17 23.09 -26.19 -1.45
N ALA A 18 23.84 -27.25 -1.21
CA ALA A 18 23.82 -28.42 -2.07
C ALA A 18 22.55 -29.28 -1.86
N PRO A 19 22.14 -30.04 -2.90
CA PRO A 19 20.93 -30.86 -2.85
C PRO A 19 20.90 -31.82 -1.66
N PRO A 20 19.76 -31.96 -0.96
CA PRO A 20 19.67 -32.72 0.29
C PRO A 20 19.96 -34.21 0.12
N ASN A 21 19.89 -34.75 -1.10
CA ASN A 21 20.18 -36.14 -1.45
C ASN A 21 21.68 -36.45 -1.60
N ILE A 22 22.55 -35.44 -1.65
CA ILE A 22 24.00 -35.63 -1.90
C ILE A 22 24.82 -35.43 -0.62
N ILE A 23 24.22 -34.85 0.42
CA ILE A 23 24.91 -34.46 1.65
C ILE A 23 24.33 -35.20 2.84
N THR A 24 25.23 -35.75 3.65
CA THR A 24 24.84 -36.44 4.88
C THR A 24 24.33 -35.44 5.92
N ALA A 25 23.43 -35.90 6.80
CA ALA A 25 22.93 -35.08 7.90
C ALA A 25 24.07 -34.55 8.80
N GLU A 26 25.15 -35.32 8.96
CA GLU A 26 26.31 -34.93 9.76
C GLU A 26 27.11 -33.80 9.11
N GLN A 27 27.38 -33.88 7.80
CA GLN A 27 28.03 -32.80 7.05
C GLN A 27 27.22 -31.51 7.11
N ARG A 28 25.89 -31.61 6.93
CA ARG A 28 24.99 -30.46 7.03
C ARG A 28 25.03 -29.82 8.42
N ARG A 29 24.94 -30.64 9.47
CA ARG A 29 25.04 -30.18 10.86
C ARG A 29 26.39 -29.53 11.17
N SER A 30 27.48 -30.07 10.62
CA SER A 30 28.82 -29.48 10.76
C SER A 30 28.89 -28.10 10.09
N ALA A 31 28.34 -27.95 8.89
CA ALA A 31 28.29 -26.67 8.19
C ALA A 31 27.40 -25.65 8.92
N GLU A 32 26.24 -26.06 9.43
CA GLU A 32 25.37 -25.23 10.26
C GLU A 32 26.09 -24.74 11.53
N ASN A 33 26.86 -25.60 12.19
CA ASN A 33 27.65 -25.23 13.36
C ASN A 33 28.70 -24.14 13.06
N VAL A 34 29.27 -24.11 11.84
CA VAL A 34 30.19 -23.04 11.42
C VAL A 34 29.45 -21.71 11.40
N PHE A 35 28.26 -21.63 10.78
CA PHE A 35 27.46 -20.40 10.76
C PHE A 35 26.92 -20.02 12.14
N LEU A 36 26.51 -21.00 12.97
CA LEU A 36 26.12 -20.73 14.36
C LEU A 36 27.27 -20.15 15.18
N THR A 37 28.50 -20.59 14.93
CA THR A 37 29.70 -20.03 15.58
C THR A 37 29.96 -18.61 15.06
N PHE A 38 29.87 -18.42 13.74
CA PHE A 38 30.05 -17.11 13.12
C PHE A 38 29.03 -16.08 13.63
N ARG A 39 27.75 -16.47 13.78
CA ARG A 39 26.68 -15.60 14.34
C ARG A 39 26.90 -15.19 15.80
N LYS A 40 27.72 -15.94 16.55
CA LYS A 40 28.10 -15.63 17.94
C LYS A 40 29.34 -14.73 18.04
N THR A 41 29.96 -14.36 16.91
CA THR A 41 31.13 -13.48 16.88
C THR A 41 30.78 -12.12 17.48
N LYS A 42 31.62 -11.64 18.40
CA LYS A 42 31.52 -10.30 19.00
C LYS A 42 32.28 -9.30 18.14
N LEU A 43 31.76 -8.08 18.02
CA LEU A 43 32.35 -7.02 17.18
C LEU A 43 32.67 -7.51 15.74
N PRO A 44 31.69 -8.09 15.01
CA PRO A 44 31.94 -8.74 13.72
C PRO A 44 32.16 -7.76 12.56
N TYR A 45 32.23 -6.44 12.81
CA TYR A 45 32.21 -5.41 11.76
C TYR A 45 33.35 -5.54 10.76
N ASP A 46 34.59 -5.75 11.25
CA ASP A 46 35.77 -5.87 10.38
C ASP A 46 35.75 -7.16 9.56
N ILE A 47 35.36 -8.29 10.17
CA ILE A 47 35.27 -9.57 9.45
C ILE A 47 34.13 -9.55 8.42
N CYS A 48 32.99 -8.93 8.74
CA CYS A 48 31.90 -8.74 7.79
C CYS A 48 32.32 -7.84 6.62
N ARG A 49 33.05 -6.74 6.86
CA ARG A 49 33.62 -5.90 5.79
C ARG A 49 34.52 -6.72 4.86
N GLN A 50 35.41 -7.53 5.43
CA GLN A 50 36.29 -8.39 4.63
C GLN A 50 35.53 -9.46 3.85
N ILE A 51 34.51 -10.08 4.43
CA ILE A 51 33.63 -11.02 3.72
C ILE A 51 32.94 -10.32 2.54
N LEU A 52 32.36 -9.14 2.77
CA LEU A 52 31.67 -8.38 1.74
C LEU A 52 32.60 -8.02 0.56
N GLU A 53 33.87 -7.70 0.83
CA GLU A 53 34.87 -7.33 -0.18
C GLU A 53 35.43 -8.53 -0.97
N HIS A 54 35.60 -9.68 -0.32
CA HIS A 54 36.38 -10.79 -0.89
C HIS A 54 35.54 -12.00 -1.31
N SER A 55 34.41 -12.23 -0.65
CA SER A 55 33.55 -13.38 -0.96
C SER A 55 32.72 -13.14 -2.24
N GLN A 56 32.63 -14.19 -3.04
CA GLN A 56 31.73 -14.28 -4.20
C GLN A 56 30.57 -15.24 -3.95
N VAL A 57 30.43 -15.78 -2.73
CA VAL A 57 29.37 -16.71 -2.37
C VAL A 57 28.22 -15.93 -1.73
N ASP A 58 27.11 -15.80 -2.46
CA ASP A 58 25.96 -14.99 -2.07
C ASP A 58 25.39 -15.33 -0.68
N TYR A 59 25.33 -16.62 -0.34
CA TYR A 59 24.89 -17.07 0.98
C TYR A 59 25.80 -16.53 2.11
N VAL A 60 27.11 -16.48 1.88
CA VAL A 60 28.07 -15.94 2.86
C VAL A 60 27.94 -14.42 2.98
N LEU A 61 27.68 -13.72 1.88
CA LEU A 61 27.39 -12.28 1.88
C LEU A 61 26.10 -11.98 2.67
N PHE A 62 25.06 -12.79 2.48
CA PHE A 62 23.81 -12.68 3.22
C PHE A 62 24.02 -12.90 4.72
N GLU A 63 24.75 -13.96 5.11
CA GLU A 63 25.05 -14.24 6.52
C GLU A 63 25.89 -13.11 7.16
N ALA A 64 26.81 -12.49 6.41
CA ALA A 64 27.52 -11.31 6.87
C ALA A 64 26.57 -10.12 7.13
N ALA A 65 25.60 -9.89 6.24
CA ALA A 65 24.58 -8.85 6.41
C ALA A 65 23.66 -9.11 7.63
N GLU A 66 23.22 -10.37 7.83
CA GLU A 66 22.42 -10.78 9.00
C GLU A 66 23.16 -10.58 10.33
N ILE A 67 24.46 -10.87 10.33
CA ILE A 67 25.30 -10.68 11.52
C ILE A 67 25.54 -9.20 11.78
N LEU A 68 25.76 -8.38 10.75
CA LEU A 68 25.84 -6.93 10.91
C LEU A 68 24.55 -6.38 11.55
N LYS A 69 23.38 -6.78 11.04
CA LYS A 69 22.08 -6.42 11.61
C LYS A 69 22.02 -6.78 13.10
N SER A 70 22.25 -8.04 13.42
CA SER A 70 22.13 -8.58 14.79
C SER A 70 23.14 -7.96 15.76
N ALA A 71 24.37 -7.72 15.29
CA ALA A 71 25.44 -7.12 16.09
C ALA A 71 25.17 -5.65 16.37
N LEU A 72 24.75 -4.86 15.36
CA LEU A 72 24.39 -3.46 15.54
C LEU A 72 23.29 -3.31 16.59
N ILE A 73 22.25 -4.15 16.56
CA ILE A 73 21.17 -4.11 17.56
C ILE A 73 21.70 -4.37 18.97
N ARG A 74 22.56 -5.37 19.13
CA ARG A 74 23.08 -5.81 20.42
C ARG A 74 24.15 -4.87 20.99
N GLU A 75 24.98 -4.31 20.14
CA GLU A 75 26.25 -3.67 20.53
C GLU A 75 26.27 -2.16 20.29
N TRP A 76 25.19 -1.56 19.73
CA TRP A 76 25.10 -0.13 19.37
C TRP A 76 25.71 0.82 20.40
N VAL A 77 25.32 0.66 21.68
CA VAL A 77 25.70 1.54 22.80
C VAL A 77 27.21 1.53 23.07
N PHE A 78 27.94 0.52 22.59
CA PHE A 78 29.39 0.39 22.75
C PHE A 78 30.18 0.89 21.53
N LEU A 79 29.51 1.25 20.44
CA LEU A 79 30.15 1.73 19.22
C LEU A 79 30.44 3.23 19.32
N ARG A 80 31.56 3.66 18.75
CA ARG A 80 31.86 5.08 18.60
C ARG A 80 31.10 5.64 17.40
N GLU A 81 30.66 6.88 17.52
CA GLU A 81 29.97 7.60 16.43
C GLU A 81 30.79 7.62 15.13
N SER A 82 32.12 7.77 15.20
CA SER A 82 32.99 7.70 14.02
C SER A 82 32.91 6.35 13.29
N ASP A 83 32.78 5.26 14.04
CA ASP A 83 32.80 3.91 13.51
C ASP A 83 31.44 3.57 12.88
N THR A 84 30.34 4.04 13.48
CA THR A 84 29.00 3.89 12.92
C THR A 84 28.83 4.70 11.63
N ILE A 85 29.33 5.94 11.59
CA ILE A 85 29.33 6.77 10.37
C ILE A 85 30.17 6.11 9.27
N SER A 86 31.39 5.67 9.59
CA SER A 86 32.28 5.03 8.63
C SER A 86 31.68 3.74 8.06
N LEU A 87 31.09 2.90 8.91
CA LEU A 87 30.44 1.67 8.49
C LEU A 87 29.22 1.96 7.59
N ARG A 88 28.38 2.92 7.95
CA ARG A 88 27.19 3.28 7.15
C ARG A 88 27.59 3.78 5.76
N GLN A 89 28.58 4.67 5.69
CA GLN A 89 29.12 5.18 4.42
C GLN A 89 29.69 4.05 3.58
N TYR A 90 30.45 3.14 4.19
CA TYR A 90 30.97 1.95 3.51
C TYR A 90 29.84 1.09 2.93
N LEU A 91 28.79 0.80 3.69
CA LEU A 91 27.68 -0.04 3.23
C LEU A 91 26.91 0.62 2.08
N ILE A 92 26.63 1.93 2.17
CA ILE A 92 25.99 2.67 1.08
C ILE A 92 26.84 2.64 -0.19
N GLN A 93 28.16 2.89 -0.07
CA GLN A 93 29.08 2.83 -1.19
C GLN A 93 29.15 1.41 -1.77
N TYR A 94 29.22 0.40 -0.92
CA TYR A 94 29.30 -1.00 -1.34
C TYR A 94 28.09 -1.41 -2.18
N VAL A 95 26.87 -1.12 -1.70
CA VAL A 95 25.63 -1.42 -2.42
C VAL A 95 25.52 -0.60 -3.70
N SER A 96 26.03 0.64 -3.71
CA SER A 96 25.98 1.52 -4.88
C SER A 96 26.93 1.11 -6.02
N HIS A 97 28.06 0.46 -5.70
CA HIS A 97 29.09 0.11 -6.68
C HIS A 97 29.07 -1.35 -7.13
N ARG A 98 28.45 -2.26 -6.36
CA ARG A 98 28.43 -3.69 -6.70
C ARG A 98 27.26 -4.03 -7.64
N VAL A 99 27.56 -4.11 -8.93
CA VAL A 99 26.58 -4.30 -10.02
C VAL A 99 25.81 -5.63 -9.95
N ASN A 100 26.42 -6.70 -9.42
CA ASN A 100 25.85 -8.06 -9.42
C ASN A 100 25.52 -8.57 -8.02
N LEU A 101 25.05 -7.68 -7.13
CA LEU A 101 24.61 -8.11 -5.81
C LEU A 101 23.21 -8.73 -5.90
N PRO A 102 22.98 -9.95 -5.38
CA PRO A 102 21.64 -10.54 -5.38
C PRO A 102 20.65 -9.69 -4.59
N PHE A 103 19.41 -9.60 -5.08
CA PHE A 103 18.34 -8.78 -4.49
C PHE A 103 18.19 -9.00 -2.98
N TYR A 104 18.16 -10.25 -2.52
CA TYR A 104 18.00 -10.57 -1.10
C TYR A 104 19.19 -10.13 -0.21
N VAL A 105 20.41 -10.08 -0.77
CA VAL A 105 21.59 -9.54 -0.06
C VAL A 105 21.52 -8.01 -0.03
N GLN A 106 21.17 -7.39 -1.16
CA GLN A 106 20.99 -5.96 -1.27
C GLN A 106 19.94 -5.45 -0.29
N GLU A 107 18.74 -6.03 -0.29
CA GLU A 107 17.66 -5.68 0.62
C GLU A 107 18.10 -5.81 2.09
N ARG A 108 18.85 -6.88 2.44
CA ARG A 108 19.32 -7.03 3.81
C ARG A 108 20.33 -5.94 4.21
N LEU A 109 21.23 -5.55 3.31
CA LEU A 109 22.18 -4.46 3.56
C LEU A 109 21.49 -3.10 3.63
N LEU A 110 20.49 -2.84 2.79
CA LEU A 110 19.66 -1.63 2.87
C LEU A 110 18.91 -1.56 4.20
N GLN A 111 18.37 -2.69 4.67
CA GLN A 111 17.78 -2.77 6.01
C GLN A 111 18.81 -2.46 7.11
N VAL A 112 20.03 -3.00 7.03
CA VAL A 112 21.11 -2.69 7.98
C VAL A 112 21.36 -1.19 8.02
N ILE A 113 21.48 -0.53 6.85
CA ILE A 113 21.66 0.92 6.76
C ILE A 113 20.48 1.66 7.40
N ALA A 114 19.24 1.25 7.11
CA ALA A 114 18.04 1.86 7.68
C ALA A 114 17.98 1.74 9.22
N ILE A 115 18.39 0.59 9.77
CA ILE A 115 18.52 0.38 11.22
C ILE A 115 19.56 1.35 11.82
N MET A 116 20.72 1.51 11.17
CA MET A 116 21.75 2.47 11.61
C MET A 116 21.22 3.91 11.61
N VAL A 117 20.51 4.31 10.56
CA VAL A 117 19.88 5.64 10.44
C VAL A 117 18.85 5.86 11.55
N LYS A 118 17.99 4.87 11.81
CA LYS A 118 16.99 4.95 12.87
C LYS A 118 17.63 5.04 14.26
N ARG A 119 18.62 4.21 14.54
CA ARG A 119 19.35 4.21 15.80
C ARG A 119 20.07 5.54 16.05
N GLY A 120 20.82 6.04 15.06
CA GLY A 120 21.50 7.34 15.15
C GLY A 120 20.51 8.49 15.38
N SER A 121 19.35 8.45 14.71
CA SER A 121 18.33 9.51 14.84
C SER A 121 17.79 9.73 16.25
N VAL A 122 17.86 8.69 17.10
CA VAL A 122 17.38 8.75 18.49
C VAL A 122 18.35 9.59 19.34
N GLU A 123 19.62 9.64 18.96
CA GLU A 123 20.68 10.31 19.70
C GLU A 123 20.82 11.79 19.28
N ASP A 124 20.72 12.06 17.98
CA ASP A 124 20.93 13.40 17.39
C ASP A 124 19.63 14.16 17.07
N PHE A 125 18.48 13.58 17.41
CA PHE A 125 17.15 14.08 17.05
C PHE A 125 16.95 14.23 15.52
N GLY A 126 17.48 13.30 14.73
CA GLY A 126 17.20 13.17 13.30
C GLY A 126 17.88 14.17 12.38
N GLN A 127 18.92 14.87 12.85
CA GLN A 127 19.68 15.83 12.04
C GLN A 127 20.41 15.11 10.90
N GLU A 128 21.17 14.07 11.24
CA GLU A 128 21.94 13.28 10.28
C GLU A 128 21.02 12.51 9.33
N ARG A 129 19.90 11.98 9.83
CA ARG A 129 18.87 11.36 8.97
C ARG A 129 18.41 12.31 7.87
N THR A 130 18.17 13.58 8.20
CA THR A 130 17.73 14.58 7.23
C THR A 130 18.79 14.80 6.15
N ALA A 131 20.06 14.86 6.54
CA ALA A 131 21.18 14.98 5.60
C ALA A 131 21.28 13.75 4.68
N ILE A 132 21.19 12.55 5.25
CA ILE A 132 21.23 11.29 4.49
C ILE A 132 20.09 11.23 3.47
N LEU A 133 18.86 11.58 3.86
CA LEU A 133 17.74 11.61 2.93
C LEU A 133 17.97 12.61 1.79
N THR A 134 18.55 13.78 2.08
CA THR A 134 18.91 14.77 1.06
C THR A 134 19.96 14.23 0.08
N ASP A 135 20.97 13.51 0.57
CA ASP A 135 21.98 12.87 -0.28
C ASP A 135 21.36 11.78 -1.17
N ILE A 136 20.41 11.01 -0.65
CA ILE A 136 19.68 10.00 -1.41
C ILE A 136 18.77 10.66 -2.48
N GLU A 137 18.08 11.75 -2.14
CA GLU A 137 17.30 12.53 -3.12
C GLU A 137 18.19 13.02 -4.27
N ASN A 138 19.36 13.57 -3.96
CA ASN A 138 20.35 13.99 -4.96
C ASN A 138 20.84 12.83 -5.81
N LEU A 139 21.04 11.65 -5.22
CA LEU A 139 21.40 10.42 -5.93
C LEU A 139 20.31 9.97 -6.90
N ILE A 140 19.03 10.08 -6.53
CA ILE A 140 17.89 9.73 -7.38
C ILE A 140 17.75 10.73 -8.55
N ILE A 141 18.02 12.02 -8.32
CA ILE A 141 17.96 13.03 -9.37
C ILE A 141 19.09 12.83 -10.39
N SER A 142 20.34 12.73 -9.90
CA SER A 142 21.55 12.82 -10.73
C SER A 142 22.16 11.47 -11.13
N GLY A 143 21.79 10.38 -10.45
CA GLY A 143 22.37 9.06 -10.66
C GLY A 143 21.93 8.39 -11.96
N ASP A 144 22.68 7.35 -12.35
CA ASP A 144 22.24 6.39 -13.35
C ASP A 144 21.02 5.60 -12.88
N HIS A 145 20.32 4.92 -13.79
CA HIS A 145 19.07 4.23 -13.48
C HIS A 145 19.20 3.26 -12.28
N ALA A 146 20.29 2.50 -12.19
CA ALA A 146 20.52 1.58 -11.09
C ALA A 146 20.64 2.31 -9.73
N LYS A 147 21.35 3.44 -9.69
CA LYS A 147 21.44 4.30 -8.50
C LYS A 147 20.10 4.93 -8.13
N LYS A 148 19.26 5.30 -9.10
CA LYS A 148 17.91 5.82 -8.82
C LYS A 148 17.05 4.78 -8.11
N ILE A 149 17.02 3.56 -8.64
CA ILE A 149 16.28 2.44 -8.05
C ILE A 149 16.81 2.12 -6.65
N MET A 150 18.13 2.04 -6.47
CA MET A 150 18.74 1.80 -5.16
C MET A 150 18.38 2.89 -4.15
N GLY A 151 18.41 4.17 -4.57
CA GLY A 151 17.99 5.29 -3.74
C GLY A 151 16.52 5.17 -3.29
N CYS A 152 15.62 4.80 -4.20
CA CYS A 152 14.22 4.52 -3.86
C CYS A 152 14.09 3.36 -2.87
N ASN A 153 14.80 2.26 -3.07
CA ASN A 153 14.79 1.11 -2.14
C ASN A 153 15.32 1.49 -0.76
N LEU A 154 16.33 2.36 -0.69
CA LEU A 154 16.85 2.85 0.58
C LEU A 154 15.84 3.76 1.30
N ILE A 155 15.15 4.67 0.58
CA ILE A 155 14.06 5.47 1.16
C ILE A 155 12.96 4.55 1.70
N MET A 156 12.55 3.53 0.92
CA MET A 156 11.53 2.57 1.35
C MET A 156 11.95 1.80 2.61
N ASN A 157 13.18 1.27 2.64
CA ASN A 157 13.72 0.57 3.81
C ASN A 157 13.76 1.49 5.04
N ILE A 158 14.18 2.75 4.88
CA ILE A 158 14.11 3.75 5.97
C ILE A 158 12.66 3.94 6.43
N MET A 159 11.72 4.17 5.52
CA MET A 159 10.30 4.34 5.87
C MET A 159 9.75 3.13 6.63
N GLN A 160 10.01 1.90 6.17
CA GLN A 160 9.57 0.68 6.82
C GLN A 160 10.15 0.53 8.23
N GLU A 161 11.44 0.85 8.40
CA GLU A 161 12.06 0.84 9.72
C GLU A 161 11.37 1.82 10.66
N TYR A 162 10.95 3.01 10.23
CA TYR A 162 10.21 3.95 11.09
C TYR A 162 8.72 3.60 11.26
N ALA A 163 8.11 2.89 10.31
CA ALA A 163 6.72 2.47 10.38
C ALA A 163 6.52 1.39 11.46
N SER A 164 7.47 0.45 11.56
CA SER A 164 7.44 -0.66 12.52
C SER A 164 7.70 -0.17 13.96
N THR A 165 6.68 -0.34 14.80
CA THR A 165 6.76 -0.11 16.26
C THR A 165 6.62 -1.39 17.09
N ILE A 166 6.21 -2.50 16.45
CA ILE A 166 5.80 -3.76 17.11
C ILE A 166 6.95 -4.77 17.16
N LYS A 167 7.77 -4.87 16.09
CA LYS A 167 8.99 -5.71 16.06
C LYS A 167 10.15 -5.06 16.83
N SER A 168 9.89 -4.52 18.00
CA SER A 168 10.85 -3.81 18.87
C SER A 168 12.10 -4.63 19.22
N THR A 169 12.02 -5.96 19.14
CA THR A 169 13.16 -6.88 19.25
C THR A 169 14.15 -6.75 18.08
N ASP A 170 13.69 -6.37 16.89
CA ASP A 170 14.50 -6.33 15.66
C ASP A 170 15.34 -5.06 15.54
N VAL A 171 15.12 -4.09 16.43
CA VAL A 171 15.94 -2.87 16.48
C VAL A 171 16.52 -2.65 17.87
N GLY A 172 16.07 -3.33 18.94
CA GLY A 172 16.65 -3.25 20.28
C GLY A 172 16.39 -1.93 21.01
N LEU A 173 15.26 -1.28 20.72
CA LEU A 173 14.81 -0.07 21.39
C LEU A 173 13.47 -0.33 22.12
N PRO A 174 13.23 0.32 23.27
CA PRO A 174 11.91 0.29 23.89
C PRO A 174 10.84 0.90 22.98
N TRP A 175 9.61 0.40 23.06
CA TRP A 175 8.48 0.90 22.27
C TRP A 175 8.30 2.42 22.32
N GLU A 176 8.48 3.05 23.49
CA GLU A 176 8.34 4.50 23.64
C GLU A 176 9.34 5.28 22.77
N VAL A 177 10.55 4.74 22.61
CA VAL A 177 11.60 5.34 21.78
C VAL A 177 11.23 5.16 20.31
N HIS A 178 10.74 3.99 19.92
CA HIS A 178 10.20 3.75 18.58
C HIS A 178 9.07 4.72 18.22
N PHE A 179 8.12 4.88 19.14
CA PHE A 179 6.99 5.77 18.95
C PHE A 179 7.42 7.23 18.80
N LYS A 180 8.34 7.71 19.65
CA LYS A 180 8.90 9.06 19.54
C LYS A 180 9.63 9.27 18.22
N ALA A 181 10.47 8.31 17.81
CA ALA A 181 11.19 8.37 16.54
C ALA A 181 10.23 8.40 15.33
N LYS A 182 9.19 7.56 15.34
CA LYS A 182 8.12 7.57 14.33
C LYS A 182 7.41 8.92 14.25
N LYS A 183 7.01 9.49 15.40
CA LYS A 183 6.36 10.82 15.44
C LYS A 183 7.25 11.94 14.95
N GLN A 184 8.53 11.88 15.26
CA GLN A 184 9.47 12.84 14.73
C GLN A 184 9.59 12.71 13.21
N PHE A 185 9.77 11.50 12.69
CA PHE A 185 9.87 11.22 11.26
C PHE A 185 8.64 11.67 10.46
N GLU A 186 7.44 11.44 11.00
CA GLU A 186 6.16 11.90 10.42
C GLU A 186 6.14 13.42 10.19
N VAL A 187 6.73 14.21 11.10
CA VAL A 187 6.71 15.67 11.06
C VAL A 187 7.84 16.23 10.20
N THR A 188 9.04 15.64 10.27
CA THR A 188 10.24 16.19 9.65
C THR A 188 10.45 15.73 8.21
N ASP A 189 10.28 14.42 7.94
CA ASP A 189 10.86 13.80 6.75
C ASP A 189 9.82 13.09 5.87
N LEU A 190 8.81 12.43 6.46
CA LEU A 190 7.77 11.73 5.70
C LEU A 190 7.07 12.65 4.69
N ARG A 191 6.75 13.88 5.11
CA ARG A 191 6.17 14.93 4.24
C ARG A 191 7.11 15.36 3.12
N LYS A 192 8.41 15.44 3.39
CA LYS A 192 9.42 15.80 2.37
C LYS A 192 9.56 14.69 1.34
N ILE A 193 9.65 13.44 1.79
CA ILE A 193 9.71 12.25 0.93
C ILE A 193 8.49 12.19 0.01
N PHE A 194 7.28 12.38 0.54
CA PHE A 194 6.06 12.41 -0.27
C PHE A 194 6.13 13.52 -1.34
N LYS A 195 6.50 14.74 -0.95
CA LYS A 195 6.60 15.87 -1.87
C LYS A 195 7.63 15.60 -2.97
N PHE A 196 8.79 15.06 -2.61
CA PHE A 196 9.85 14.68 -3.54
C PHE A 196 9.36 13.64 -4.56
N CYS A 197 8.70 12.58 -4.10
CA CYS A 197 8.18 11.54 -5.00
C CYS A 197 7.13 12.09 -5.96
N VAL A 198 6.18 12.90 -5.47
CA VAL A 198 5.15 13.55 -6.31
C VAL A 198 5.78 14.47 -7.36
N GLN A 199 6.84 15.19 -7.00
CA GLN A 199 7.57 16.05 -7.95
C GLN A 199 8.22 15.23 -9.07
N LEU A 200 8.94 14.16 -8.73
CA LEU A 200 9.54 13.27 -9.73
C LEU A 200 8.50 12.54 -10.59
N LEU A 201 7.40 12.09 -10.00
CA LEU A 201 6.28 11.51 -10.75
C LEU A 201 5.72 12.51 -11.76
N SER A 202 5.58 13.78 -11.38
CA SER A 202 5.17 14.84 -12.31
C SER A 202 6.16 15.04 -13.46
N GLU A 203 7.47 14.96 -13.20
CA GLU A 203 8.49 15.07 -14.23
C GLU A 203 8.46 13.88 -15.20
N ILE A 204 8.27 12.66 -14.69
CA ILE A 204 8.18 11.45 -15.53
C ILE A 204 6.92 11.49 -16.40
N ILE A 205 5.78 11.92 -15.87
CA ILE A 205 4.52 12.00 -16.65
C ILE A 205 4.60 13.06 -17.75
N LYS A 206 5.30 14.17 -17.52
CA LYS A 206 5.53 15.22 -18.53
C LYS A 206 6.49 14.78 -19.64
N ASN A 207 7.30 13.76 -19.40
CA ASN A 207 8.20 13.22 -20.42
C ASN A 207 7.39 12.34 -21.38
N GLU A 208 7.41 12.68 -22.67
CA GLU A 208 6.70 11.91 -23.70
C GLU A 208 7.28 10.49 -23.87
N ALA A 209 8.58 10.32 -23.61
CA ALA A 209 9.25 9.03 -23.65
C ALA A 209 8.98 8.25 -22.35
N PHE A 210 7.96 7.40 -22.39
CA PHE A 210 7.62 6.48 -21.29
C PHE A 210 8.35 5.14 -21.48
N ASP A 211 9.67 5.16 -21.33
CA ASP A 211 10.54 4.00 -21.53
C ASP A 211 10.55 3.04 -20.33
N GLU A 212 11.15 1.85 -20.51
CA GLU A 212 11.20 0.81 -19.47
C GLU A 212 11.86 1.29 -18.17
N ASN A 213 12.89 2.14 -18.29
CA ASN A 213 13.56 2.73 -17.13
C ASN A 213 12.64 3.69 -16.37
N SER A 214 11.86 4.51 -17.09
CA SER A 214 10.86 5.40 -16.47
C SER A 214 9.75 4.62 -15.78
N ILE A 215 9.28 3.52 -16.39
CA ILE A 215 8.27 2.63 -15.81
C ILE A 215 8.78 2.03 -14.49
N LYS A 216 9.99 1.45 -14.49
CA LYS A 216 10.60 0.88 -13.28
C LYS A 216 10.82 1.92 -12.19
N LEU A 217 11.28 3.12 -12.54
CA LEU A 217 11.45 4.19 -11.56
C LEU A 217 10.10 4.65 -10.99
N MET A 218 9.10 4.80 -11.84
CA MET A 218 7.74 5.17 -11.45
C MET A 218 7.12 4.15 -10.49
N GLU A 219 7.33 2.85 -10.72
CA GLU A 219 6.90 1.79 -9.80
C GLU A 219 7.41 2.02 -8.38
N HIS A 220 8.71 2.30 -8.24
CA HIS A 220 9.34 2.52 -6.94
C HIS A 220 8.87 3.83 -6.29
N LEU A 221 8.72 4.90 -7.06
CA LEU A 221 8.19 6.18 -6.57
C LEU A 221 6.73 6.08 -6.13
N LEU A 222 5.90 5.33 -6.86
CA LEU A 222 4.51 5.06 -6.49
C LEU A 222 4.42 4.19 -5.25
N LEU A 223 5.27 3.19 -5.09
CA LEU A 223 5.36 2.38 -3.88
C LEU A 223 5.67 3.25 -2.65
N ILE A 224 6.65 4.17 -2.76
CA ILE A 224 6.99 5.14 -1.70
C ILE A 224 5.81 6.08 -1.41
N THR A 225 5.17 6.58 -2.45
CA THR A 225 4.02 7.50 -2.33
C THR A 225 2.84 6.81 -1.65
N ALA A 226 2.53 5.57 -2.04
CA ALA A 226 1.51 4.74 -1.43
C ALA A 226 1.83 4.48 0.05
N ALA A 227 3.07 4.07 0.37
CA ALA A 227 3.51 3.85 1.74
C ALA A 227 3.43 5.11 2.63
N ALA A 228 3.63 6.30 2.06
CA ALA A 228 3.47 7.56 2.78
C ALA A 228 1.99 7.90 3.04
N LEU A 229 1.09 7.55 2.12
CA LEU A 229 -0.35 7.79 2.26
C LEU A 229 -1.05 6.74 3.13
N THR A 230 -0.61 5.49 3.11
CA THR A 230 -1.07 4.44 4.04
C THR A 230 -0.32 4.47 5.36
N TRP A 231 0.51 5.50 5.58
CA TRP A 231 1.33 5.61 6.77
C TRP A 231 0.50 5.54 8.04
N GLY A 232 1.04 4.83 9.01
CA GLY A 232 0.32 4.53 10.22
C GLY A 232 0.19 5.66 11.25
N PHE A 233 -0.61 6.70 10.97
CA PHE A 233 -0.78 7.86 11.85
C PHE A 233 -1.52 7.53 13.15
N ILE A 234 -0.77 7.32 14.23
CA ILE A 234 -1.32 7.09 15.58
C ILE A 234 -1.60 8.43 16.28
N SER A 235 -2.77 8.61 16.91
CA SER A 235 -3.04 9.81 17.71
C SER A 235 -2.17 9.85 18.98
N PRO A 236 -1.53 10.99 19.33
CA PRO A 236 -0.75 11.12 20.56
C PRO A 236 -1.60 11.00 21.84
N MET A 237 -2.93 11.13 21.73
CA MET A 237 -3.85 11.07 22.87
C MET A 237 -4.36 9.64 23.16
N LEU A 238 -3.84 8.61 22.48
CA LEU A 238 -4.30 7.24 22.66
C LEU A 238 -3.74 6.62 23.96
N PRO A 239 -4.61 6.10 24.86
CA PRO A 239 -4.16 5.37 26.03
C PRO A 239 -3.36 4.14 25.64
N ARG A 240 -2.24 3.87 26.34
CA ARG A 240 -1.35 2.72 26.06
C ARG A 240 -2.05 1.37 25.97
N ARG A 241 -3.16 1.20 26.70
CA ARG A 241 -3.95 -0.05 26.73
C ARG A 241 -4.75 -0.33 25.46
N LEU A 242 -5.00 0.67 24.61
CA LEU A 242 -5.73 0.52 23.35
C LEU A 242 -4.80 0.39 22.14
N ILE A 243 -3.48 0.47 22.35
CA ILE A 243 -2.50 0.45 21.27
C ILE A 243 -2.47 -0.92 20.58
N GLY A 244 -2.58 -2.02 21.32
CA GLY A 244 -2.70 -3.37 20.74
C GLY A 244 -3.95 -3.58 19.86
N VAL A 245 -5.02 -2.82 20.09
CA VAL A 245 -6.21 -2.84 19.23
C VAL A 245 -5.93 -2.07 17.93
N TYR A 246 -5.22 -0.93 18.00
CA TYR A 246 -4.75 -0.24 16.80
C TYR A 246 -3.75 -1.07 16.00
N GLU A 247 -2.91 -1.86 16.66
CA GLU A 247 -1.99 -2.81 16.04
C GLU A 247 -2.74 -3.87 15.23
N SER A 248 -3.85 -4.42 15.76
CA SER A 248 -4.72 -5.34 15.00
C SER A 248 -5.46 -4.69 13.81
N VAL A 249 -5.67 -3.37 13.84
CA VAL A 249 -6.21 -2.61 12.71
C VAL A 249 -5.13 -2.36 11.64
N TYR A 250 -3.86 -2.25 12.01
CA TYR A 250 -2.74 -2.20 11.05
C TYR A 250 -2.45 -3.54 10.38
N GLU A 251 -2.72 -4.64 11.07
CA GLU A 251 -2.63 -6.01 10.54
C GLU A 251 -3.91 -6.43 9.78
N SER A 252 -4.94 -5.58 9.76
CA SER A 252 -6.14 -5.82 8.94
C SER A 252 -5.86 -5.47 7.47
N ASP A 253 -6.48 -6.20 6.55
CA ASP A 253 -6.32 -5.98 5.09
C ASP A 253 -6.75 -4.57 4.64
N GLN A 254 -7.45 -3.82 5.49
CA GLN A 254 -7.87 -2.45 5.19
C GLN A 254 -6.91 -1.41 5.79
N SER A 255 -6.26 -0.66 4.90
CA SER A 255 -5.44 0.49 5.31
C SER A 255 -6.28 1.53 6.09
N PRO A 256 -5.73 2.11 7.18
CA PRO A 256 -6.42 3.13 7.96
C PRO A 256 -6.69 4.38 7.10
N SER A 257 -7.62 5.22 7.54
CA SER A 257 -7.92 6.49 6.86
C SER A 257 -6.76 7.47 6.94
N LEU A 258 -6.57 8.27 5.90
CA LEU A 258 -5.56 9.31 5.81
C LEU A 258 -5.86 10.51 6.72
N ARG A 259 -5.47 10.41 8.00
CA ARG A 259 -5.64 11.47 8.99
C ARG A 259 -4.37 12.27 9.21
N LEU A 260 -4.28 13.42 8.54
CA LEU A 260 -3.07 14.25 8.52
C LEU A 260 -3.14 15.49 9.42
N GLY A 261 -1.99 15.94 9.92
CA GLY A 261 -1.87 17.20 10.68
C GLY A 261 -1.76 18.43 9.77
N ILE A 262 -1.92 19.63 10.35
CA ILE A 262 -1.92 20.92 9.62
C ILE A 262 -0.68 21.15 8.74
N GLY A 263 0.47 20.58 9.11
CA GLY A 263 1.70 20.69 8.31
C GLY A 263 1.58 20.09 6.91
N TRP A 264 0.64 19.17 6.67
CA TRP A 264 0.43 18.59 5.34
C TRP A 264 -0.48 19.43 4.44
N LYS A 265 -1.09 20.50 4.96
CA LYS A 265 -2.12 21.26 4.28
C LYS A 265 -1.68 21.83 2.93
N GLU A 266 -0.51 22.46 2.88
CA GLU A 266 0.01 23.04 1.63
C GLU A 266 0.25 22.00 0.54
N VAL A 267 0.65 20.79 0.93
CA VAL A 267 0.96 19.70 -0.01
C VAL A 267 -0.33 19.02 -0.48
N MET A 268 -1.23 18.71 0.44
CA MET A 268 -2.46 17.96 0.17
C MET A 268 -3.54 18.79 -0.54
N LEU A 269 -3.56 20.11 -0.30
CA LEU A 269 -4.48 21.04 -0.96
C LEU A 269 -3.84 21.78 -2.14
N ALA A 270 -2.65 21.34 -2.59
CA ALA A 270 -2.05 21.86 -3.80
C ALA A 270 -2.97 21.54 -5.01
N PRO A 271 -3.37 22.54 -5.82
CA PRO A 271 -4.38 22.36 -6.87
C PRO A 271 -3.97 21.35 -7.94
N GLN A 272 -2.66 21.11 -8.11
CA GLN A 272 -2.11 20.16 -9.07
C GLN A 272 -2.04 18.72 -8.56
N LEU A 273 -2.18 18.46 -7.25
CA LEU A 273 -1.98 17.11 -6.70
C LEU A 273 -3.01 16.12 -7.25
N LEU A 274 -4.29 16.41 -7.08
CA LEU A 274 -5.36 15.51 -7.54
C LEU A 274 -5.35 15.33 -9.06
N PRO A 275 -5.27 16.39 -9.89
CA PRO A 275 -5.13 16.23 -11.33
C PRO A 275 -3.95 15.33 -11.74
N LEU A 276 -2.78 15.52 -11.13
CA LEU A 276 -1.60 14.71 -11.40
C LEU A 276 -1.83 13.23 -11.05
N MET A 277 -2.40 12.93 -9.88
CA MET A 277 -2.62 11.53 -9.47
C MET A 277 -3.61 10.81 -10.38
N PHE A 278 -4.65 11.49 -10.85
CA PHE A 278 -5.59 10.93 -11.83
C PHE A 278 -5.00 10.83 -13.24
N GLU A 279 -4.12 11.76 -13.64
CA GLU A 279 -3.36 11.66 -14.88
C GLU A 279 -2.41 10.44 -14.86
N ILE A 280 -1.70 10.23 -13.74
CA ILE A 280 -0.88 9.03 -13.52
C ILE A 280 -1.74 7.77 -13.67
N TYR A 281 -2.89 7.71 -12.98
CA TYR A 281 -3.81 6.57 -13.08
C TYR A 281 -4.14 6.23 -14.53
N TRP A 282 -4.50 7.24 -15.33
CA TRP A 282 -4.83 7.01 -16.73
C TRP A 282 -3.62 6.54 -17.53
N LYS A 283 -2.47 7.17 -17.34
CA LYS A 283 -1.22 6.85 -18.05
C LYS A 283 -0.75 5.43 -17.77
N VAL A 284 -0.90 4.95 -16.53
CA VAL A 284 -0.38 3.64 -16.08
C VAL A 284 -1.45 2.54 -16.10
N ARG A 285 -2.64 2.80 -16.64
CA ARG A 285 -3.76 1.84 -16.63
C ARG A 285 -3.44 0.49 -17.25
N ASP A 286 -2.49 0.43 -18.19
CA ASP A 286 -2.03 -0.81 -18.84
C ASP A 286 -0.91 -1.55 -18.09
N TYR A 287 -0.38 -0.96 -17.01
CA TYR A 287 0.70 -1.51 -16.20
C TYR A 287 0.16 -1.91 -14.83
N GLU A 288 -0.19 -3.18 -14.68
CA GLU A 288 -0.91 -3.71 -13.51
C GLU A 288 -0.29 -3.31 -12.15
N VAL A 289 1.03 -3.46 -12.02
CA VAL A 289 1.76 -3.12 -10.78
C VAL A 289 1.69 -1.62 -10.48
N LEU A 290 1.86 -0.77 -11.48
CA LEU A 290 1.80 0.69 -11.30
C LEU A 290 0.35 1.13 -11.00
N LEU A 291 -0.63 0.54 -11.69
CA LEU A 291 -2.05 0.78 -11.49
C LEU A 291 -2.46 0.46 -10.05
N HIS A 292 -2.01 -0.68 -9.51
CA HIS A 292 -2.28 -1.08 -8.13
C HIS A 292 -1.81 -0.01 -7.12
N HIS A 293 -0.55 0.40 -7.19
CA HIS A 293 -0.01 1.44 -6.28
C HIS A 293 -0.69 2.80 -6.46
N THR A 294 -1.06 3.16 -7.70
CA THR A 294 -1.77 4.41 -7.98
C THR A 294 -3.17 4.41 -7.40
N LEU A 295 -3.89 3.29 -7.50
CA LEU A 295 -5.22 3.12 -6.90
C LEU A 295 -5.15 3.20 -5.38
N ILE A 296 -4.15 2.61 -4.73
CA ILE A 296 -3.92 2.77 -3.28
C ILE A 296 -3.81 4.26 -2.92
N CYS A 297 -3.03 5.03 -3.69
CA CYS A 297 -2.89 6.46 -3.46
C CYS A 297 -4.22 7.21 -3.61
N LEU A 298 -4.98 6.95 -4.68
CA LEU A 298 -6.26 7.60 -4.93
C LEU A 298 -7.31 7.26 -3.86
N VAL A 299 -7.40 5.99 -3.44
CA VAL A 299 -8.27 5.53 -2.35
C VAL A 299 -7.90 6.22 -1.03
N GLN A 300 -6.60 6.36 -0.72
CA GLN A 300 -6.17 7.06 0.49
C GLN A 300 -6.50 8.56 0.44
N LEU A 301 -6.30 9.21 -0.70
CA LEU A 301 -6.67 10.61 -0.91
C LEU A 301 -8.19 10.83 -0.76
N ALA A 302 -9.03 9.87 -1.18
CA ALA A 302 -10.48 9.89 -0.93
C ALA A 302 -10.86 9.78 0.55
N SER A 303 -9.92 9.41 1.43
CA SER A 303 -10.13 9.32 2.88
C SER A 303 -9.49 10.46 3.67
N LEU A 304 -8.96 11.49 2.98
CA LEU A 304 -8.27 12.61 3.60
C LEU A 304 -9.13 13.27 4.67
N ASN A 305 -8.63 13.30 5.91
CA ASN A 305 -9.28 13.93 7.03
C ASN A 305 -8.26 14.48 8.06
N GLY A 306 -8.76 15.07 9.15
CA GLY A 306 -7.94 15.63 10.22
C GLY A 306 -7.61 17.11 10.03
N GLY A 307 -6.43 17.53 10.51
CA GLY A 307 -6.03 18.93 10.63
C GLY A 307 -5.72 19.64 9.30
N VAL A 308 -5.72 18.92 8.18
CA VAL A 308 -5.59 19.51 6.83
C VAL A 308 -6.88 20.22 6.41
N LEU A 309 -8.02 19.58 6.68
CA LEU A 309 -9.35 20.04 6.28
C LEU A 309 -9.98 20.85 7.41
N THR A 310 -9.49 22.09 7.57
CA THR A 310 -9.76 22.93 8.74
C THR A 310 -11.15 23.57 8.79
N ASN A 311 -11.81 23.73 7.65
CA ASN A 311 -13.12 24.37 7.52
C ASN A 311 -13.93 23.77 6.37
N ASP A 312 -15.22 24.08 6.33
CA ASP A 312 -16.15 23.58 5.32
C ASP A 312 -15.74 24.01 3.90
N ASP A 313 -15.26 25.24 3.71
CA ASP A 313 -14.85 25.71 2.39
C ASP A 313 -13.70 24.88 1.80
N ALA A 314 -12.65 24.60 2.59
CA ALA A 314 -11.53 23.78 2.14
C ALA A 314 -11.97 22.34 1.87
N ARG A 315 -12.91 21.80 2.66
CA ARG A 315 -13.50 20.48 2.43
C ARG A 315 -14.26 20.41 1.11
N LEU A 316 -15.13 21.39 0.85
CA LEU A 316 -15.93 21.45 -0.36
C LEU A 316 -15.08 21.70 -1.61
N GLN A 317 -14.04 22.53 -1.51
CA GLN A 317 -13.09 22.75 -2.61
C GLN A 317 -12.31 21.48 -2.94
N TYR A 318 -11.78 20.78 -1.93
CA TYR A 318 -11.06 19.53 -2.12
C TYR A 318 -11.96 18.45 -2.73
N LEU A 319 -13.17 18.27 -2.16
CA LEU A 319 -14.14 17.31 -2.65
C LEU A 319 -14.58 17.62 -4.10
N SER A 320 -14.86 18.88 -4.41
CA SER A 320 -15.24 19.29 -5.78
C SER A 320 -14.14 18.97 -6.79
N LEU A 321 -12.88 19.27 -6.44
CA LEU A 321 -11.73 18.96 -7.29
C LEU A 321 -11.54 17.45 -7.46
N TYR A 322 -11.72 16.67 -6.39
CA TYR A 322 -11.64 15.22 -6.45
C TYR A 322 -12.70 14.64 -7.37
N LEU A 323 -13.97 15.05 -7.18
CA LEU A 323 -15.10 14.58 -7.97
C LEU A 323 -14.96 14.94 -9.45
N ASP A 324 -14.52 16.17 -9.78
CA ASP A 324 -14.30 16.58 -11.18
C ASP A 324 -13.28 15.67 -11.89
N ASN A 325 -12.16 15.34 -11.24
CA ASN A 325 -11.17 14.44 -11.82
C ASN A 325 -11.64 12.99 -11.87
N PHE A 326 -12.34 12.52 -10.84
CA PHE A 326 -12.92 11.18 -10.81
C PHE A 326 -13.95 11.00 -11.94
N GLN A 327 -14.84 11.98 -12.14
CA GLN A 327 -15.82 11.97 -13.23
C GLN A 327 -15.17 11.95 -14.62
N LYS A 328 -14.10 12.72 -14.83
CA LYS A 328 -13.34 12.69 -16.09
C LYS A 328 -12.82 11.28 -16.38
N ILE A 329 -12.24 10.62 -15.38
CA ILE A 329 -11.75 9.24 -15.52
C ILE A 329 -12.88 8.26 -15.81
N LEU A 330 -13.99 8.33 -15.08
CA LEU A 330 -15.14 7.44 -15.31
C LEU A 330 -15.69 7.58 -16.74
N ARG A 331 -15.77 8.80 -17.27
CA ARG A 331 -16.18 9.06 -18.67
C ARG A 331 -15.20 8.47 -19.68
N MET A 332 -13.90 8.51 -19.39
CA MET A 332 -12.87 7.94 -20.25
C MET A 332 -12.88 6.41 -20.22
N ILE A 333 -13.12 5.81 -19.06
CA ILE A 333 -13.29 4.35 -18.91
C ILE A 333 -14.56 3.88 -19.64
N ASN A 334 -15.64 4.66 -19.57
CA ASN A 334 -16.91 4.40 -20.25
C ASN A 334 -17.44 2.96 -20.01
N ALA A 335 -17.48 2.55 -18.74
CA ALA A 335 -17.87 1.20 -18.28
C ALA A 335 -16.98 0.03 -18.74
N ASN A 336 -15.89 0.27 -19.47
CA ASN A 336 -14.94 -0.77 -19.86
C ASN A 336 -13.88 -0.98 -18.76
N PHE A 337 -14.31 -1.48 -17.60
CA PHE A 337 -13.42 -1.62 -16.46
C PHE A 337 -12.44 -2.80 -16.60
N LYS A 338 -11.22 -2.67 -16.09
CA LYS A 338 -10.29 -3.78 -15.88
C LYS A 338 -10.54 -4.44 -14.53
N GLU A 339 -10.43 -5.76 -14.46
CA GLU A 339 -10.71 -6.56 -13.25
C GLU A 339 -10.11 -5.96 -11.97
N LYS A 340 -8.79 -5.74 -11.91
CA LYS A 340 -8.14 -5.22 -10.69
C LYS A 340 -8.44 -3.74 -10.39
N GLU A 341 -9.00 -3.00 -11.34
CA GLU A 341 -9.33 -1.59 -11.15
C GLU A 341 -10.67 -1.40 -10.42
N VAL A 342 -11.59 -2.38 -10.52
CA VAL A 342 -12.94 -2.27 -9.95
C VAL A 342 -12.92 -2.15 -8.43
N LEU A 343 -11.99 -2.86 -7.76
CA LEU A 343 -11.77 -2.73 -6.33
C LEU A 343 -11.28 -1.34 -5.93
N GLY A 344 -10.37 -0.75 -6.72
CA GLY A 344 -9.89 0.60 -6.46
C GLY A 344 -11.01 1.64 -6.61
N ILE A 345 -11.80 1.53 -7.67
CA ILE A 345 -12.92 2.43 -7.96
C ILE A 345 -14.03 2.32 -6.91
N SER A 346 -14.43 1.09 -6.52
CA SER A 346 -15.45 0.90 -5.47
C SER A 346 -14.96 1.43 -4.11
N ASN A 347 -13.69 1.22 -3.78
CA ASN A 347 -13.10 1.76 -2.56
C ASN A 347 -13.03 3.29 -2.57
N ILE A 348 -12.76 3.94 -3.70
CA ILE A 348 -12.85 5.41 -3.82
C ILE A 348 -14.25 5.88 -3.44
N VAL A 349 -15.30 5.29 -4.03
CA VAL A 349 -16.70 5.64 -3.73
C VAL A 349 -17.02 5.42 -2.25
N LYS A 350 -16.65 4.26 -1.70
CA LYS A 350 -16.83 3.92 -0.29
C LYS A 350 -16.15 4.94 0.64
N LYS A 351 -14.91 5.33 0.37
CA LYS A 351 -14.19 6.33 1.18
C LYS A 351 -14.78 7.73 1.02
N ILE A 352 -15.15 8.16 -0.19
CA ILE A 352 -15.84 9.44 -0.39
C ILE A 352 -17.11 9.49 0.45
N GLN A 353 -17.94 8.45 0.39
CA GLN A 353 -19.17 8.43 1.16
C GLN A 353 -18.91 8.46 2.68
N LEU A 354 -17.96 7.65 3.15
CA LEU A 354 -17.64 7.57 4.58
C LEU A 354 -17.06 8.88 5.14
N PHE A 355 -16.21 9.58 4.39
CA PHE A 355 -15.46 10.75 4.89
C PHE A 355 -16.04 12.10 4.45
N PHE A 356 -16.83 12.12 3.38
CA PHE A 356 -17.38 13.33 2.77
C PHE A 356 -18.90 13.28 2.53
N GLY A 357 -19.62 12.22 2.96
CA GLY A 357 -21.07 12.06 2.74
C GLY A 357 -21.90 13.31 3.07
N LYS A 358 -21.68 13.90 4.24
CA LYS A 358 -22.33 15.15 4.70
C LYS A 358 -21.95 16.40 3.92
N ASP A 359 -20.82 16.38 3.23
CA ASP A 359 -20.35 17.49 2.41
C ASP A 359 -20.88 17.38 0.97
N LEU A 360 -21.16 16.17 0.49
CA LEU A 360 -21.78 15.95 -0.82
C LEU A 360 -23.13 16.68 -0.93
N SER A 361 -23.94 16.66 0.13
CA SER A 361 -25.24 17.37 0.15
C SER A 361 -25.11 18.90 0.13
N LYS A 362 -23.92 19.45 0.38
CA LYS A 362 -23.63 20.89 0.33
C LYS A 362 -23.12 21.37 -1.05
N LEU A 363 -22.78 20.43 -1.95
CA LEU A 363 -22.32 20.76 -3.29
C LEU A 363 -23.47 21.29 -4.17
N PRO A 364 -23.18 21.98 -5.29
CA PRO A 364 -24.20 22.31 -6.28
C PRO A 364 -25.01 21.07 -6.72
N GLN A 365 -26.33 21.23 -6.87
CA GLN A 365 -27.26 20.14 -7.24
C GLN A 365 -26.79 19.36 -8.47
N THR A 366 -26.24 20.07 -9.47
CA THR A 366 -25.69 19.46 -10.68
C THR A 366 -24.56 18.46 -10.41
N LEU A 367 -23.67 18.76 -9.47
CA LEU A 367 -22.58 17.84 -9.09
C LEU A 367 -23.11 16.65 -8.29
N GLN A 368 -24.12 16.88 -7.43
CA GLN A 368 -24.78 15.80 -6.69
C GLN A 368 -25.46 14.80 -7.64
N ASP A 369 -26.20 15.32 -8.62
CA ASP A 369 -26.93 14.49 -9.59
C ASP A 369 -25.98 13.70 -10.50
N LEU A 370 -24.89 14.33 -10.95
CA LEU A 370 -23.83 13.65 -11.71
C LEU A 370 -23.19 12.54 -10.87
N TYR A 371 -22.82 12.83 -9.63
CA TYR A 371 -22.24 11.83 -8.72
C TYR A 371 -23.18 10.65 -8.52
N LEU A 372 -24.46 10.90 -8.19
CA LEU A 372 -25.47 9.84 -8.02
C LEU A 372 -25.64 8.99 -9.28
N ASN A 373 -25.70 9.61 -10.45
CA ASN A 373 -25.79 8.87 -11.71
C ASN A 373 -24.55 8.01 -11.97
N ASP A 374 -23.35 8.55 -11.74
CA ASP A 374 -22.09 7.84 -11.93
C ASP A 374 -21.99 6.62 -11.01
N ILE A 375 -22.24 6.78 -9.70
CA ILE A 375 -22.20 5.65 -8.77
C ILE A 375 -23.30 4.62 -9.05
N THR A 376 -24.45 5.05 -9.58
CA THR A 376 -25.53 4.13 -10.02
C THR A 376 -25.05 3.29 -11.20
N GLN A 377 -24.45 3.92 -12.21
CA GLN A 377 -23.93 3.22 -13.39
C GLN A 377 -22.82 2.23 -13.03
N ILE A 378 -21.89 2.64 -12.16
CA ILE A 378 -20.83 1.76 -11.65
C ILE A 378 -21.43 0.57 -10.91
N THR A 379 -22.41 0.80 -10.03
CA THR A 379 -23.06 -0.27 -9.25
C THR A 379 -23.73 -1.31 -10.16
N CYS A 380 -24.49 -0.86 -11.17
CA CYS A 380 -25.10 -1.77 -12.15
C CYS A 380 -24.04 -2.55 -12.96
N CYS A 381 -22.97 -1.87 -13.40
CA CYS A 381 -21.88 -2.49 -14.14
C CYS A 381 -21.16 -3.54 -13.28
N PHE A 382 -20.93 -3.27 -11.99
CA PHE A 382 -20.28 -4.22 -11.10
C PHE A 382 -21.19 -5.41 -10.75
N ALA A 383 -22.51 -5.20 -10.65
CA ALA A 383 -23.46 -6.31 -10.53
C ALA A 383 -23.41 -7.25 -11.75
N GLU A 384 -23.34 -6.69 -12.96
CA GLU A 384 -23.20 -7.49 -14.18
C GLU A 384 -21.87 -8.25 -14.23
N GLY A 385 -20.77 -7.64 -13.79
CA GLY A 385 -19.47 -8.29 -13.68
C GLY A 385 -19.45 -9.41 -12.62
N ALA A 386 -20.05 -9.17 -11.45
CA ALA A 386 -20.14 -10.17 -10.37
C ALA A 386 -20.90 -11.43 -10.83
N LYS A 387 -21.99 -11.23 -11.57
CA LYS A 387 -22.73 -12.33 -12.22
C LYS A 387 -21.86 -13.13 -13.20
N LEU A 388 -20.97 -12.46 -13.96
CA LEU A 388 -20.06 -13.14 -14.88
C LEU A 388 -18.99 -13.93 -14.15
N GLU A 389 -18.46 -13.41 -13.04
CA GLU A 389 -17.50 -14.12 -12.18
C GLU A 389 -18.11 -15.38 -11.58
N GLU A 390 -19.35 -15.29 -11.05
CA GLU A 390 -20.08 -16.43 -10.51
C GLU A 390 -20.31 -17.51 -11.58
N ALA A 391 -20.76 -17.13 -12.78
CA ALA A 391 -21.03 -18.09 -13.85
C ALA A 391 -19.77 -18.78 -14.42
N GLN A 392 -18.60 -18.17 -14.23
CA GLN A 392 -17.33 -18.69 -14.73
C GLN A 392 -16.55 -19.46 -13.66
N SER A 393 -17.07 -19.59 -12.43
CA SER A 393 -16.32 -20.12 -11.27
C SER A 393 -14.93 -19.48 -11.16
N ALA A 394 -14.86 -18.15 -11.30
CA ALA A 394 -13.59 -17.44 -11.23
C ALA A 394 -12.96 -17.57 -9.83
N ASP A 395 -11.67 -17.94 -9.78
CA ASP A 395 -10.90 -18.04 -8.53
C ASP A 395 -10.81 -16.66 -7.83
N ASP A 396 -10.58 -15.61 -8.61
CA ASP A 396 -10.54 -14.23 -8.13
C ASP A 396 -11.92 -13.56 -8.28
N LYS A 397 -12.47 -13.04 -7.17
CA LYS A 397 -13.84 -12.45 -7.11
C LYS A 397 -13.82 -10.93 -6.97
N TYR A 398 -13.17 -10.24 -7.92
CA TYR A 398 -12.96 -8.80 -7.87
C TYR A 398 -14.27 -8.00 -7.99
N TYR A 399 -15.15 -8.37 -8.91
CA TYR A 399 -16.41 -7.69 -9.14
C TYR A 399 -17.43 -7.97 -8.03
N VAL A 400 -17.47 -9.18 -7.47
CA VAL A 400 -18.32 -9.48 -6.30
C VAL A 400 -17.95 -8.57 -5.13
N GLU A 401 -16.67 -8.50 -4.77
CA GLU A 401 -16.21 -7.64 -3.67
C GLU A 401 -16.39 -6.15 -4.00
N ALA A 402 -16.17 -5.74 -5.25
CA ALA A 402 -16.42 -4.35 -5.66
C ALA A 402 -17.91 -3.99 -5.58
N PHE A 403 -18.80 -4.91 -5.94
CA PHE A 403 -20.24 -4.72 -5.83
C PHE A 403 -20.69 -4.60 -4.36
N ASP A 404 -20.15 -5.45 -3.47
CA ASP A 404 -20.40 -5.35 -2.03
C ASP A 404 -19.96 -3.99 -1.46
N ASN A 405 -18.77 -3.52 -1.85
CA ASN A 405 -18.28 -2.19 -1.46
C ASN A 405 -19.21 -1.05 -1.96
N MET A 406 -19.77 -1.17 -3.17
CA MET A 406 -20.74 -0.21 -3.70
C MET A 406 -22.05 -0.25 -2.91
N LEU A 407 -22.59 -1.43 -2.62
CA LEU A 407 -23.82 -1.58 -1.83
C LEU A 407 -23.65 -1.02 -0.42
N GLU A 408 -22.52 -1.29 0.24
CA GLU A 408 -22.20 -0.71 1.55
C GLU A 408 -22.19 0.83 1.47
N ALA A 409 -21.57 1.40 0.44
CA ALA A 409 -21.57 2.86 0.24
C ALA A 409 -23.00 3.41 0.08
N TRP A 410 -23.87 2.72 -0.67
CA TRP A 410 -25.27 3.13 -0.84
C TRP A 410 -26.03 3.23 0.47
N THR A 411 -25.74 2.38 1.48
CA THR A 411 -26.39 2.49 2.79
C THR A 411 -26.23 3.87 3.43
N SER A 412 -25.04 4.45 3.27
CA SER A 412 -24.73 5.80 3.77
C SER A 412 -25.32 6.88 2.87
N VAL A 413 -25.31 6.68 1.55
CA VAL A 413 -25.95 7.62 0.59
C VAL A 413 -27.41 7.85 0.96
N PHE A 414 -28.17 6.79 1.28
CA PHE A 414 -29.58 6.96 1.65
C PHE A 414 -29.79 7.75 2.93
N GLN A 415 -28.95 7.53 3.94
CA GLN A 415 -29.07 8.27 5.18
C GLN A 415 -28.87 9.77 4.93
N ASP A 416 -27.93 10.13 4.06
CA ASP A 416 -27.58 11.52 3.77
C ASP A 416 -28.56 12.21 2.79
N TYR A 417 -29.15 11.48 1.85
CA TYR A 417 -29.95 12.05 0.74
C TYR A 417 -31.47 11.83 0.80
N SER A 418 -31.96 11.03 1.76
CA SER A 418 -33.38 10.63 1.86
C SER A 418 -34.41 11.77 1.91
N ASN A 419 -33.99 13.02 2.19
CA ASN A 419 -34.89 14.15 2.42
C ASN A 419 -34.88 15.23 1.31
N GLY A 420 -34.22 15.05 0.15
CA GLY A 420 -34.11 16.17 -0.80
C GLY A 420 -33.69 15.93 -2.25
N ASN A 421 -33.44 14.71 -2.72
CA ASN A 421 -33.07 14.46 -4.12
C ASN A 421 -33.88 13.33 -4.76
N ASP A 422 -34.82 13.65 -5.64
CA ASP A 422 -35.68 12.66 -6.33
C ASP A 422 -34.88 11.65 -7.18
N ASN A 423 -33.66 12.00 -7.60
CA ASN A 423 -32.79 11.09 -8.35
C ASN A 423 -32.40 9.85 -7.55
N ILE A 424 -32.48 9.91 -6.21
CA ILE A 424 -32.20 8.75 -5.36
C ILE A 424 -33.18 7.59 -5.59
N TYR A 425 -34.45 7.90 -5.87
CA TYR A 425 -35.46 6.90 -6.18
C TYR A 425 -35.22 6.29 -7.56
N GLN A 426 -34.72 7.08 -8.51
CA GLN A 426 -34.33 6.58 -9.83
C GLN A 426 -33.11 5.65 -9.73
N SER A 427 -32.10 6.02 -8.93
CA SER A 427 -30.94 5.17 -8.63
C SER A 427 -31.36 3.85 -7.97
N ALA A 428 -32.20 3.91 -6.93
CA ALA A 428 -32.73 2.72 -6.27
C ALA A 428 -33.47 1.80 -7.25
N THR A 429 -34.30 2.37 -8.13
CA THR A 429 -35.02 1.62 -9.18
C THR A 429 -34.06 0.93 -10.13
N ARG A 430 -33.03 1.63 -10.62
CA ARG A 430 -32.05 1.08 -11.58
C ARG A 430 -31.22 -0.04 -10.96
N ILE A 431 -30.71 0.15 -9.75
CA ILE A 431 -29.89 -0.85 -9.06
C ILE A 431 -30.73 -2.09 -8.73
N PHE A 432 -31.95 -1.90 -8.21
CA PHE A 432 -32.87 -3.00 -7.93
C PHE A 432 -33.16 -3.84 -9.19
N ASN A 433 -33.49 -3.17 -10.31
CA ASN A 433 -33.75 -3.87 -11.57
C ASN A 433 -32.51 -4.60 -12.09
N SER A 434 -31.34 -3.97 -12.02
CA SER A 434 -30.07 -4.58 -12.47
C SER A 434 -29.73 -5.82 -11.64
N TYR A 435 -29.90 -5.76 -10.31
CA TYR A 435 -29.72 -6.91 -9.43
C TYR A 435 -30.68 -8.05 -9.81
N LEU A 436 -31.98 -7.79 -9.94
CA LEU A 436 -32.94 -8.81 -10.36
C LEU A 436 -32.59 -9.41 -11.73
N GLN A 437 -32.23 -8.57 -12.71
CA GLN A 437 -31.80 -9.04 -14.03
C GLN A 437 -30.54 -9.90 -13.97
N CYS A 438 -29.64 -9.68 -13.01
CA CYS A 438 -28.45 -10.50 -12.85
C CYS A 438 -28.76 -11.89 -12.24
N HIS A 439 -29.78 -11.98 -11.38
CA HIS A 439 -30.10 -13.21 -10.64
C HIS A 439 -31.31 -14.01 -11.19
N LEU A 440 -32.10 -13.45 -12.11
CA LEU A 440 -33.21 -14.15 -12.78
C LEU A 440 -32.75 -14.89 -14.05
N ALA A 441 -33.36 -16.05 -14.30
CA ALA A 441 -33.16 -16.81 -15.53
C ALA A 441 -33.85 -16.13 -16.74
N PRO A 442 -33.45 -16.45 -17.98
CA PRO A 442 -34.20 -16.06 -19.17
C PRO A 442 -35.67 -16.54 -19.10
N PRO A 443 -36.65 -15.76 -19.61
CA PRO A 443 -36.49 -14.57 -20.45
C PRO A 443 -36.42 -13.23 -19.69
N GLU A 444 -36.69 -13.22 -18.39
CA GLU A 444 -36.83 -11.97 -17.61
C GLU A 444 -35.50 -11.46 -17.04
N GLY A 445 -34.49 -12.33 -16.96
CA GLY A 445 -33.14 -11.97 -16.56
C GLY A 445 -32.07 -12.56 -17.47
N SER A 446 -30.84 -12.41 -17.00
CA SER A 446 -29.60 -12.71 -17.70
C SER A 446 -28.65 -13.60 -16.88
N ARG A 447 -29.17 -14.25 -15.83
CA ARG A 447 -28.40 -15.22 -15.04
C ARG A 447 -27.87 -16.30 -15.98
N MET A 448 -26.56 -16.49 -15.97
CA MET A 448 -25.91 -17.54 -16.73
C MET A 448 -25.89 -18.81 -15.87
N GLN A 449 -26.00 -19.98 -16.51
CA GLN A 449 -25.81 -21.25 -15.83
C GLN A 449 -24.32 -21.43 -15.52
N GLU A 450 -24.02 -21.89 -14.31
CA GLU A 450 -22.68 -22.30 -13.92
C GLU A 450 -22.20 -23.41 -14.88
N LYS A 451 -20.97 -23.27 -15.36
CA LYS A 451 -20.41 -24.18 -16.38
C LYS A 451 -20.09 -25.56 -15.81
N ASP A 452 -19.80 -25.62 -14.52
CA ASP A 452 -19.55 -26.85 -13.80
C ASP A 452 -20.64 -27.02 -12.74
N ASN A 453 -21.33 -28.16 -12.75
CA ASN A 453 -22.12 -28.58 -11.59
C ASN A 453 -21.12 -28.95 -10.49
N GLU A 454 -20.53 -27.95 -9.84
CA GLU A 454 -19.71 -28.17 -8.65
C GLU A 454 -20.60 -28.86 -7.61
N GLU A 455 -20.11 -29.98 -7.06
CA GLU A 455 -20.78 -30.61 -5.93
C GLU A 455 -20.74 -29.63 -4.77
N ILE A 456 -21.89 -29.03 -4.44
CA ILE A 456 -22.05 -28.13 -3.30
C ILE A 456 -21.53 -28.87 -2.05
N GLU A 457 -20.42 -28.41 -1.49
CA GLU A 457 -19.88 -29.00 -0.27
C GLU A 457 -20.86 -28.80 0.89
N ASP A 458 -21.02 -29.78 1.77
CA ASP A 458 -21.92 -29.70 2.95
C ASP A 458 -21.63 -28.50 3.89
N ASN A 459 -20.48 -27.84 3.71
CA ASN A 459 -20.04 -26.67 4.48
C ASN A 459 -20.29 -25.33 3.77
N GLU A 460 -20.87 -25.31 2.56
CA GLU A 460 -21.19 -24.05 1.89
C GLU A 460 -22.38 -23.35 2.54
N ASP A 461 -22.20 -22.07 2.87
CA ASP A 461 -23.28 -21.24 3.38
C ASP A 461 -24.39 -21.08 2.33
N ASN A 462 -25.63 -21.32 2.74
CA ASN A 462 -26.80 -21.00 1.93
C ASN A 462 -26.75 -19.54 1.46
N ASP A 463 -27.18 -19.26 0.22
CA ASP A 463 -27.22 -17.92 -0.38
C ASP A 463 -27.81 -16.83 0.54
N ARG A 464 -28.82 -17.15 1.35
CA ARG A 464 -29.43 -16.20 2.29
C ARG A 464 -28.49 -15.75 3.41
N ILE A 465 -27.47 -16.55 3.71
CA ILE A 465 -26.41 -16.30 4.69
C ILE A 465 -25.26 -15.61 3.98
N LYS A 466 -24.78 -16.20 2.89
CA LYS A 466 -23.66 -15.69 2.08
C LYS A 466 -23.90 -14.28 1.56
N PHE A 467 -25.07 -14.02 0.97
CA PHE A 467 -25.45 -12.73 0.38
C PHE A 467 -26.39 -11.92 1.28
N LYS A 468 -26.40 -12.19 2.59
CA LYS A 468 -27.31 -11.55 3.54
C LYS A 468 -27.29 -10.03 3.44
N ASP A 469 -26.10 -9.44 3.41
CA ASP A 469 -25.94 -7.98 3.41
C ASP A 469 -26.40 -7.38 2.09
N GLN A 470 -26.06 -8.01 0.95
CA GLN A 470 -26.58 -7.62 -0.36
C GLN A 470 -28.12 -7.63 -0.36
N LEU A 471 -28.74 -8.73 0.05
CA LEU A 471 -30.19 -8.89 0.07
C LEU A 471 -30.88 -7.86 0.99
N GLN A 472 -30.26 -7.51 2.12
CA GLN A 472 -30.78 -6.47 3.00
C GLN A 472 -30.78 -5.09 2.32
N ILE A 473 -29.70 -4.76 1.61
CA ILE A 473 -29.54 -3.47 0.93
C ILE A 473 -30.45 -3.40 -0.30
N ILE A 474 -30.54 -4.46 -1.10
CA ILE A 474 -31.48 -4.56 -2.22
C ILE A 474 -32.93 -4.47 -1.75
N GLY A 475 -33.26 -5.14 -0.64
CA GLY A 475 -34.58 -5.04 -0.01
C GLY A 475 -34.90 -3.62 0.47
N MET A 476 -33.90 -2.87 0.93
CA MET A 476 -34.04 -1.45 1.28
C MET A 476 -34.33 -0.61 0.03
N PHE A 477 -33.62 -0.78 -1.09
CA PHE A 477 -33.96 -0.11 -2.35
C PHE A 477 -35.42 -0.40 -2.75
N GLY A 478 -35.85 -1.67 -2.65
CA GLY A 478 -37.22 -2.07 -2.98
C GLY A 478 -38.30 -1.40 -2.12
N ARG A 479 -38.01 -1.16 -0.83
CA ARG A 479 -38.90 -0.44 0.09
C ARG A 479 -39.00 1.05 -0.21
N MET A 480 -38.00 1.64 -0.87
CA MET A 480 -38.03 3.05 -1.27
C MET A 480 -38.92 3.30 -2.47
N VAL A 481 -39.00 2.34 -3.39
CA VAL A 481 -39.80 2.43 -4.62
C VAL A 481 -40.82 1.28 -4.68
N PRO A 482 -41.71 1.13 -3.67
CA PRO A 482 -42.59 -0.03 -3.55
C PRO A 482 -43.60 -0.13 -4.70
N LEU A 483 -44.02 1.02 -5.25
CA LEU A 483 -44.92 1.09 -6.40
C LEU A 483 -44.29 0.47 -7.66
N HIS A 484 -42.97 0.47 -7.76
CA HIS A 484 -42.23 -0.16 -8.85
C HIS A 484 -41.85 -1.61 -8.52
N CYS A 485 -41.33 -1.86 -7.32
CA CYS A 485 -40.75 -3.17 -6.97
C CYS A 485 -41.80 -4.24 -6.66
N LEU A 486 -42.90 -3.92 -5.98
CA LEU A 486 -43.90 -4.94 -5.60
C LEU A 486 -44.54 -5.59 -6.84
N PRO A 487 -44.97 -4.85 -7.88
CA PRO A 487 -45.52 -5.47 -9.09
C PRO A 487 -44.54 -6.35 -9.87
N ILE A 488 -43.23 -6.24 -9.63
CA ILE A 488 -42.20 -7.08 -10.25
C ILE A 488 -42.01 -8.36 -9.42
N LEU A 489 -41.97 -8.25 -8.10
CA LEU A 489 -41.72 -9.38 -7.19
C LEU A 489 -42.92 -10.32 -7.01
N PHE A 490 -44.15 -9.82 -7.19
CA PHE A 490 -45.38 -10.60 -7.00
C PHE A 490 -45.96 -11.19 -8.30
N ARG A 491 -45.16 -11.27 -9.38
CA ARG A 491 -45.60 -11.84 -10.66
C ARG A 491 -45.74 -13.35 -10.62
#